data_AF-A0A368GCI2-F1
#
_entry.id   AF-A0A368GCI2-F1
#
_cell.length_a   1.000
_cell.length_b   1.000
_cell.length_c   1.000
_cell.angle_alpha   90.00
_cell.angle_beta   90.00
_cell.angle_gamma   90.00
#
_symmetry.space_group_name_H-M   'P 1'
#
loop_
_entity.id
_entity.type
_entity.pdbx_description
1 polymer ?
#
loop_
_entity_poly.entity_id
_entity_poly.type
_entity_poly.pdbx_seq_one_letter_code
_entity_poly.pdbx_strand_id
1 'polypeptide(L)' 'MLSRAEKAPTILMTVKEVYTAGGVRALFSGVTPRVLWMAAGGFVFFGAYETVLSLSYWVCPDKRRNVKIHTPESPLPI' A
#
# COMPACT_ATOMS: atom_id res chain seq x y z
N MET A 1 -0.90 -44.75 27.42
CA MET A 1 -1.64 -43.92 26.44
C MET A 1 -1.28 -42.43 26.50
N LEU A 2 -0.47 -41.95 27.46
CA LEU A 2 -0.02 -40.55 27.56
C LEU A 2 1.51 -40.45 27.43
N SER A 3 2.06 -40.72 26.26
CA SER A 3 3.47 -40.42 25.99
C SER A 3 3.66 -40.07 24.52
N ARG A 4 3.44 -38.79 24.22
CA ARG A 4 4.13 -38.11 23.13
C ARG A 4 4.51 -36.72 23.64
N ALA A 5 5.46 -36.70 24.56
CA ALA A 5 6.25 -35.51 24.76
C ALA A 5 7.11 -35.36 23.50
N GLU A 6 6.79 -34.44 22.59
CA GLU A 6 7.75 -34.08 21.55
C GLU A 6 7.53 -32.65 21.05
N LYS A 7 8.42 -31.76 21.53
CA LYS A 7 8.74 -30.40 21.06
C LYS A 7 7.55 -29.52 20.65
N ALA A 8 7.24 -28.53 21.49
CA ALA A 8 6.59 -27.31 21.00
C ALA A 8 7.38 -26.83 19.78
N PRO A 9 6.75 -26.67 18.60
CA PRO A 9 7.46 -26.25 17.41
C PRO A 9 8.01 -24.84 17.68
N THR A 10 9.31 -24.76 17.94
CA THR A 10 10.00 -23.48 18.04
C THR A 10 9.80 -22.78 16.71
N ILE A 11 9.32 -21.53 16.74
CA ILE A 11 8.95 -20.74 15.56
C ILE A 11 10.05 -20.79 14.48
N LEU A 12 11.32 -20.79 14.92
CA LEU A 12 12.50 -20.90 14.07
C LEU A 12 12.61 -22.23 13.31
N MET A 13 12.23 -23.36 13.92
CA MET A 13 12.22 -24.66 13.24
C MET A 13 11.12 -24.68 12.16
N THR A 14 9.92 -24.22 12.47
CA THR A 14 8.81 -24.17 11.50
C THR A 14 9.14 -23.25 10.31
N VAL A 15 9.72 -22.08 10.58
CA VAL A 15 10.17 -21.16 9.52
C VAL A 15 11.28 -21.78 8.67
N LYS A 16 12.26 -22.44 9.29
CA LYS A 16 13.35 -23.11 8.57
C LYS A 16 12.82 -24.24 7.69
N GLU A 17 11.89 -25.05 8.19
CA GLU A 17 11.25 -26.15 7.48
C GLU A 17 10.47 -25.64 6.25
N VAL A 18 9.63 -24.63 6.43
CA VAL A 18 8.85 -23.99 5.36
C VAL A 18 9.77 -23.33 4.32
N TYR A 19 10.86 -22.70 4.77
CA TYR A 19 11.86 -22.11 3.89
C TYR A 19 12.60 -23.17 3.06
N THR A 20 12.96 -24.31 3.65
CA THR A 20 13.62 -25.41 2.91
C THR A 20 12.68 -26.14 1.96
N ALA A 21 11.38 -26.22 2.28
CA ALA A 21 10.39 -26.93 1.49
C ALA A 21 9.82 -26.11 0.31
N GLY A 22 9.66 -24.78 0.48
CA GLY A 22 8.97 -23.94 -0.51
C GLY A 22 9.60 -22.55 -0.73
N GLY A 23 10.77 -22.29 -0.13
CA GLY A 23 11.52 -21.04 -0.30
C GLY A 23 10.80 -19.80 0.23
N VAL A 24 11.32 -18.63 -0.14
CA VAL A 24 10.79 -17.31 0.26
C VAL A 24 9.33 -17.10 -0.16
N ARG A 25 8.89 -17.68 -1.29
CA ARG A 25 7.51 -17.52 -1.78
C ARG A 25 6.48 -18.23 -0.89
N ALA A 26 6.84 -19.34 -0.26
CA ALA A 26 5.96 -20.03 0.69
C ALA A 26 5.72 -19.18 1.95
N LEU A 27 6.75 -18.49 2.45
CA LEU A 27 6.63 -17.55 3.58
C LEU A 27 5.75 -16.34 3.25
N PHE A 28 5.81 -15.82 2.02
CA PHE A 28 5.03 -14.66 1.58
C PHE A 28 3.68 -14.99 0.94
N SER A 29 3.31 -16.28 0.86
CA SER A 29 2.05 -16.74 0.24
C SER A 29 0.79 -16.12 0.87
N GLY A 30 0.84 -15.76 2.16
CA GLY A 30 -0.25 -15.04 2.85
C GLY A 30 -0.18 -13.52 2.74
N VAL A 31 0.99 -12.95 2.45
CA VAL A 31 1.17 -11.48 2.32
C VAL A 31 0.63 -11.01 0.97
N THR A 32 0.81 -11.77 -0.10
CA THR A 32 0.27 -11.43 -1.43
C THR A 32 -1.25 -11.19 -1.42
N PRO A 33 -2.11 -12.09 -0.93
CA PRO A 33 -3.55 -11.83 -0.89
C PRO A 33 -3.90 -10.68 0.05
N ARG A 34 -3.14 -10.49 1.14
CA ARG A 34 -3.34 -9.39 2.10
C ARG A 34 -3.06 -8.02 1.48
N VAL A 35 -1.94 -7.89 0.78
CA VAL A 35 -1.54 -6.65 0.09
C VAL A 35 -2.45 -6.38 -1.09
N LEU A 36 -2.81 -7.42 -1.85
CA LEU A 36 -3.73 -7.29 -2.98
C LEU A 36 -5.10 -6.77 -2.54
N TRP A 37 -5.67 -7.30 -1.44
CA TRP A 37 -6.95 -6.83 -0.91
C TRP A 37 -6.87 -5.39 -0.40
N MET A 38 -5.80 -5.03 0.31
CA MET A 38 -5.60 -3.66 0.80
C MET A 38 -5.43 -2.66 -0.36
N ALA A 39 -4.65 -3.03 -1.37
CA ALA A 39 -4.47 -2.21 -2.57
C ALA A 39 -5.78 -2.09 -3.37
N ALA A 40 -6.57 -3.16 -3.48
CA ALA A 40 -7.87 -3.13 -4.14
C ALA A 40 -8.82 -2.14 -3.46
N GLY A 41 -8.90 -2.14 -2.13
CA GLY A 41 -9.71 -1.17 -1.39
C GLY A 41 -9.30 0.29 -1.62
N GLY A 42 -7.99 0.57 -1.57
CA GLY A 42 -7.45 1.91 -1.82
C GLY A 42 -7.63 2.37 -3.27
N PHE A 43 -7.47 1.45 -4.23
CA PHE A 43 -7.63 1.73 -5.66
C PHE A 43 -9.07 2.09 -6.02
N VAL A 44 -10.06 1.43 -5.41
CA VAL A 44 -11.49 1.77 -5.63
C VAL A 44 -11.79 3.19 -5.17
N PHE A 45 -11.29 3.59 -4.00
CA PHE A 45 -11.47 4.96 -3.49
C PHE A 45 -10.78 5.99 -4.38
N PHE A 46 -9.54 5.73 -4.76
CA PHE A 46 -8.77 6.61 -5.65
C PHE A 46 -9.43 6.72 -7.04
N GLY A 47 -9.89 5.61 -7.61
CA GLY A 47 -10.60 5.59 -8.87
C GLY A 47 -11.90 6.39 -8.84
N ALA A 48 -12.69 6.27 -7.76
CA ALA A 48 -13.90 7.08 -7.58
C ALA A 48 -13.57 8.58 -7.45
N TYR A 49 -12.54 8.94 -6.69
CA TYR A 49 -12.09 10.32 -6.52
C TYR A 49 -11.67 10.97 -7.84
N GLU A 50 -10.82 10.29 -8.61
CA GLU A 50 -10.40 10.74 -9.95
C GLU A 50 -11.57 10.84 -10.93
N THR A 51 -12.52 9.89 -10.86
CA THR A 51 -13.73 9.92 -11.70
C THR A 51 -14.59 11.15 -11.38
N VAL A 52 -14.76 11.48 -10.09
CA VAL A 52 -15.51 12.65 -9.66
C VAL A 52 -14.78 13.95 -10.03
N LEU A 53 -13.45 13.99 -9.91
CA LEU A 53 -12.65 15.13 -10.37
C LEU A 53 -12.78 15.32 -11.89
N SER A 54 -12.62 14.25 -12.67
CA SER A 54 -12.74 14.28 -14.13
C SER A 54 -14.14 14.72 -14.57
N LEU A 55 -15.18 14.22 -13.89
CA LEU A 55 -16.57 14.64 -14.13
C LEU A 55 -16.80 16.09 -13.71
N SER A 56 -16.20 16.54 -12.61
CA SER A 56 -16.26 17.93 -12.16
C SER A 56 -15.66 18.87 -13.21
N TYR A 57 -14.53 18.50 -13.83
CA TYR A 57 -13.96 19.27 -14.94
C TYR A 57 -14.89 19.30 -16.17
N TRP A 58 -15.70 18.26 -16.38
CA TRP A 58 -16.72 18.23 -17.43
C TRP A 58 -17.96 19.09 -17.11
N VAL A 59 -18.40 19.11 -15.84
CA VAL A 59 -19.59 19.86 -15.38
C VAL A 59 -19.26 21.35 -15.18
N CYS A 60 -18.08 21.64 -14.64
CA CYS A 60 -17.52 22.97 -14.50
C CYS A 60 -16.16 23.00 -15.19
N PRO A 61 -16.05 23.61 -16.39
CA PRO A 61 -14.75 24.03 -16.89
C PRO A 61 -14.22 25.16 -16.00
N ASP A 62 -13.67 24.82 -14.84
CA ASP A 62 -13.12 25.81 -13.90
C ASP A 62 -11.82 26.41 -14.46
N LYS A 63 -11.92 27.68 -14.83
CA LYS A 63 -10.85 28.48 -15.42
C LYS A 63 -10.11 29.22 -14.30
N ARG A 64 -9.37 28.52 -13.43
CA ARG A 64 -8.51 29.17 -12.43
C ARG A 64 -7.12 28.53 -12.28
N ARG A 65 -6.45 28.21 -13.40
CA ARG A 65 -4.97 28.03 -13.48
C ARG A 65 -4.17 29.35 -13.33
N ASN A 66 -4.52 30.22 -12.38
CA ASN A 66 -3.75 31.45 -12.16
C ASN A 66 -3.75 31.93 -10.71
N VAL A 67 -3.69 31.01 -9.74
CA VAL A 67 -3.05 31.34 -8.47
C VAL A 67 -1.56 31.36 -8.74
N LYS A 68 -1.10 32.55 -9.14
CA LYS A 68 0.29 32.97 -9.02
C LYS A 68 0.77 32.52 -7.64
N ILE A 69 1.63 31.52 -7.60
CA ILE A 69 2.63 31.43 -6.54
C ILE A 69 3.62 32.55 -6.89
N HIS A 70 3.21 33.78 -6.62
CA HIS A 70 4.12 34.91 -6.59
C HIS A 70 4.95 34.68 -5.33
N THR A 71 6.05 33.95 -5.50
CA THR A 71 7.18 34.02 -4.60
C THR A 71 7.45 35.49 -4.36
N PRO A 72 7.25 36.05 -3.15
CA PRO A 72 7.85 37.33 -2.85
C PRO A 72 9.35 37.04 -2.84
N GLU A 73 10.02 37.30 -3.96
CA GLU A 73 11.46 37.46 -3.96
C GLU A 73 11.75 38.52 -2.89
N SER A 74 12.35 38.07 -1.80
CA SER A 74 12.87 38.89 -0.72
C SER A 74 13.79 39.95 -1.32
N PRO A 75 13.52 41.27 -1.13
CA PRO A 75 14.46 42.29 -1.53
C PRO A 75 15.63 42.28 -0.55
N LEU A 76 16.79 41.81 -0.99
CA LEU A 76 18.07 42.43 -0.61
C LEU A 76 18.48 43.29 -1.81
N PRO A 77 19.08 44.51 -1.69
CA PRO A 77 19.98 44.96 -0.62
C PRO A 77 19.83 46.45 -0.18
N ILE A 78 20.34 46.82 1.01
CA ILE A 78 21.54 47.69 1.22
C ILE A 78 22.12 47.37 2.61
#